data_AF-A0A2D7CN86-F1
#
_entry.id   AF-A0A2D7CN86-F1
#
_cell.length_a   1.000
_cell.length_b   1.000
_cell.length_c   1.000
_cell.angle_alpha   90.00
_cell.angle_beta   90.00
_cell.angle_gamma   90.00
#
_symmetry.space_group_name_H-M   'P 1'
#
loop_
_entity.id
_entity.type
_entity.pdbx_description
1 polymer ?
#
loop_
_entity_poly.entity_id
_entity_poly.type
_entity_poly.pdbx_seq_one_letter_code
_entity_poly.pdbx_strand_id
1 'polypeptide(L)'
;MSFYFFLNERLLGTCYFRKIYQPRFEVDISDMNLICGMSNKLQFICMYPRINILKIISFTEFFFHERPTDDYHGKVSTRCHVYFNKDDYETYACEIYLKGFLITKIEIDMPKNNRLFLRELKYRKRRKYQETCCICFDERSDIINVHENHYHHFVCADCILNIDKCPICRENLV
;
A
#
# COMPACT_ATOMS: atom_id res chain seq x y z
N MET A 1 2.21 -8.17 -2.72
CA MET A 1 1.12 -7.20 -2.44
C MET A 1 0.20 -7.19 -3.63
N SER A 2 -1.09 -7.36 -3.38
CA SER A 2 -2.11 -7.46 -4.44
C SER A 2 -3.12 -6.35 -4.28
N PHE A 3 -3.33 -5.57 -5.34
CA PHE A 3 -4.42 -4.61 -5.44
C PHE A 3 -5.63 -5.23 -6.12
N TYR A 4 -6.81 -4.83 -5.68
CA TYR A 4 -8.08 -5.13 -6.32
C TYR A 4 -8.82 -3.81 -6.49
N PHE A 5 -9.15 -3.45 -7.72
CA PHE A 5 -9.85 -2.20 -8.04
C PHE A 5 -11.28 -2.50 -8.49
N PHE A 6 -12.23 -1.78 -7.89
CA PHE A 6 -13.64 -1.82 -8.23
C PHE A 6 -14.09 -0.43 -8.66
N LEU A 7 -14.60 -0.29 -9.87
CA LEU A 7 -15.20 0.95 -10.35
C LEU A 7 -16.65 0.68 -10.71
N ASN A 8 -17.57 1.43 -10.10
CA ASN A 8 -19.01 1.26 -10.29
C ASN A 8 -19.42 -0.21 -10.11
N GLU A 9 -18.91 -0.82 -9.02
CA GLU A 9 -19.21 -2.20 -8.59
C GLU A 9 -18.64 -3.31 -9.51
N ARG A 10 -17.86 -2.96 -10.54
CA ARG A 10 -17.17 -3.94 -11.39
C ARG A 10 -15.70 -4.09 -10.96
N LEU A 11 -15.26 -5.33 -10.75
CA LEU A 11 -13.84 -5.66 -10.56
C LEU A 11 -13.11 -5.50 -11.90
N LEU A 12 -12.06 -4.67 -11.92
CA LEU A 12 -11.40 -4.28 -13.18
C LEU A 12 -9.91 -4.62 -13.28
N GLY A 13 -9.29 -5.08 -12.20
CA GLY A 13 -7.98 -5.74 -12.33
C GLY A 13 -7.19 -5.87 -11.05
N THR A 14 -6.03 -6.49 -11.20
CA THR A 14 -5.04 -6.68 -10.15
C THR A 14 -3.67 -6.22 -10.61
N CYS A 15 -2.89 -5.62 -9.70
CA CYS A 15 -1.48 -5.32 -9.96
C CYS A 15 -0.60 -5.84 -8.81
N TYR A 16 0.59 -6.32 -9.18
CA TYR A 16 1.62 -6.79 -8.27
C TYR A 16 2.75 -5.77 -8.23
N PHE A 17 2.96 -5.16 -7.07
CA PHE A 17 4.02 -4.17 -6.89
C PHE A 17 5.22 -4.76 -6.14
N ARG A 18 6.42 -4.61 -6.71
CA ARG A 18 7.71 -4.89 -6.06
C ARG A 18 8.34 -3.58 -5.52
N LYS A 19 8.97 -3.67 -4.34
CA LYS A 19 9.22 -2.59 -3.36
C LYS A 19 10.10 -1.42 -3.82
N ILE A 20 9.69 -0.20 -3.46
CA ILE A 20 10.55 0.82 -2.81
C ILE A 20 9.77 1.36 -1.59
N TYR A 21 10.38 1.37 -0.40
CA TYR A 21 9.76 1.99 0.78
C TYR A 21 9.82 3.52 0.67
N GLN A 22 8.88 4.11 -0.03
CA GLN A 22 8.70 5.56 -0.08
C GLN A 22 7.62 6.03 0.92
N PRO A 23 7.72 7.27 1.43
CA PRO A 23 6.64 7.90 2.21
C PRO A 23 5.33 7.92 1.42
N ARG A 24 5.43 8.15 0.12
CA ARG A 24 4.31 8.00 -0.79
C ARG A 24 4.29 6.60 -1.31
N PHE A 25 3.15 5.97 -1.17
CA PHE A 25 2.88 4.69 -1.75
C PHE A 25 2.12 4.93 -3.05
N GLU A 26 2.84 4.82 -4.17
CA GLU A 26 2.36 5.12 -5.50
C GLU A 26 1.96 3.84 -6.23
N VAL A 27 0.80 3.86 -6.87
CA VAL A 27 0.28 2.77 -7.70
C VAL A 27 -0.03 3.33 -9.08
N ASP A 28 0.84 3.02 -10.03
CA ASP A 28 0.56 3.26 -11.44
C ASP A 28 -0.42 2.19 -11.93
N ILE A 29 -1.55 2.65 -12.48
CA ILE A 29 -2.65 1.83 -12.99
C ILE A 29 -3.08 2.28 -14.39
N SER A 30 -2.23 3.05 -15.06
CA SER A 30 -2.50 3.57 -16.41
C SER A 30 -2.82 2.44 -17.40
N ASP A 31 -2.12 1.32 -17.31
CA ASP A 31 -2.32 0.14 -18.16
C ASP A 31 -3.61 -0.66 -17.84
N MET A 32 -4.26 -0.39 -16.71
CA MET A 32 -5.47 -1.12 -16.30
C MET A 32 -6.75 -0.61 -16.97
N ASN A 33 -6.67 0.49 -17.73
CA ASN A 33 -7.79 1.07 -18.48
C ASN A 33 -9.07 1.28 -17.63
N LEU A 34 -8.91 1.82 -16.42
CA LEU A 34 -10.04 2.14 -15.54
C LEU A 34 -10.76 3.40 -16.02
N ILE A 35 -11.79 3.23 -16.85
CA ILE A 35 -12.54 4.32 -17.47
C ILE A 35 -13.75 4.70 -16.62
N CYS A 36 -13.77 5.95 -16.16
CA CYS A 36 -14.85 6.56 -15.40
C CYS A 36 -16.07 6.92 -16.27
N GLY A 37 -17.25 6.96 -15.63
CA GLY A 37 -18.43 7.67 -16.14
C GLY A 37 -18.52 9.09 -15.60
N MET A 38 -19.66 9.75 -15.78
CA MET A 38 -19.91 11.07 -15.18
C MET A 38 -20.03 11.02 -13.65
N SER A 39 -20.53 9.91 -13.10
CA SER A 39 -20.59 9.63 -11.66
C SER A 39 -19.89 8.31 -11.38
N ASN A 40 -19.06 8.27 -10.35
CA ASN A 40 -18.14 7.17 -10.10
C ASN A 40 -18.12 6.77 -8.64
N LYS A 41 -18.10 5.46 -8.40
CA LYS A 41 -17.75 4.84 -7.12
C LYS A 41 -16.50 4.01 -7.31
N LEU A 42 -15.37 4.51 -6.81
CA LEU A 42 -14.10 3.80 -6.82
C LEU A 42 -13.86 3.17 -5.45
N GLN A 43 -13.58 1.88 -5.45
CA GLN A 43 -13.10 1.16 -4.27
C GLN A 43 -11.81 0.44 -4.63
N PHE A 44 -10.86 0.42 -3.70
CA PHE A 44 -9.72 -0.46 -3.85
C PHE A 44 -9.37 -1.14 -2.55
N ILE A 45 -8.87 -2.37 -2.68
CA ILE A 45 -8.38 -3.17 -1.58
C ILE A 45 -6.96 -3.58 -1.91
N CYS A 46 -6.03 -3.26 -1.02
CA CYS A 46 -4.66 -3.72 -1.09
C CYS A 46 -4.43 -4.74 0.01
N MET A 47 -4.12 -5.98 -0.36
CA MET A 47 -3.76 -7.03 0.59
C MET A 47 -2.25 -7.06 0.81
N TYR A 48 -1.87 -7.11 2.08
CA TYR A 48 -0.48 -7.15 2.56
C TYR A 48 0.43 -6.07 1.94
N PRO A 49 0.09 -4.78 2.07
CA PRO A 49 0.88 -3.74 1.44
C PRO A 49 2.28 -3.60 2.02
N ARG A 50 2.38 -3.83 3.32
CA ARG A 50 3.62 -3.77 4.09
C ARG A 50 3.56 -4.80 5.21
N ILE A 51 4.67 -4.94 5.92
CA ILE A 51 4.86 -5.99 6.91
C ILE A 51 3.95 -5.79 8.12
N ASN A 52 3.77 -4.58 8.60
CA ASN A 52 2.89 -4.26 9.72
C ASN A 52 1.48 -3.80 9.30
N ILE A 53 1.17 -3.84 8.00
CA ILE A 53 -0.13 -3.45 7.47
C ILE A 53 -0.78 -4.69 6.89
N LEU A 54 -1.93 -5.06 7.43
CA LEU A 54 -2.71 -6.19 6.96
C LEU A 54 -3.34 -5.88 5.60
N LYS A 55 -3.99 -4.72 5.50
CA LYS A 55 -4.65 -4.28 4.28
C LYS A 55 -4.87 -2.77 4.25
N ILE A 56 -5.02 -2.22 3.05
CA ILE A 56 -5.50 -0.85 2.84
C ILE A 56 -6.83 -0.92 2.09
N ILE A 57 -7.81 -0.14 2.51
CA ILE A 57 -9.12 -0.06 1.87
C ILE A 57 -9.47 1.41 1.64
N SER A 58 -9.97 1.74 0.45
CA SER A 58 -10.58 3.05 0.18
C SER A 58 -11.94 2.90 -0.47
N PHE A 59 -12.82 3.84 -0.15
CA PHE A 59 -14.14 4.02 -0.75
C PHE A 59 -14.26 5.49 -1.11
N THR A 60 -14.37 5.79 -2.41
CA THR A 60 -14.43 7.17 -2.90
C THR A 60 -15.54 7.30 -3.92
N GLU A 61 -16.44 8.25 -3.70
CA GLU A 61 -17.44 8.68 -4.68
C GLU A 61 -17.05 10.04 -5.24
N PHE A 62 -17.09 10.19 -6.56
CA PHE A 62 -16.81 11.46 -7.22
C PHE A 62 -17.58 11.56 -8.54
N PHE A 63 -17.78 12.78 -9.02
CA PHE A 63 -18.46 13.04 -10.28
C PHE A 63 -17.78 14.18 -11.03
N PHE A 64 -17.99 14.23 -12.34
CA PHE A 64 -17.53 15.32 -13.18
C PHE A 64 -18.67 16.32 -13.37
N HIS A 65 -18.40 17.61 -13.12
CA HIS A 65 -19.37 18.67 -13.39
C HIS A 65 -19.64 18.85 -14.90
N GLU A 66 -18.59 18.67 -15.70
CA GLU A 66 -18.63 18.76 -17.16
C GLU A 66 -17.86 17.58 -17.75
N ARG A 67 -18.15 17.23 -19.00
CA ARG A 67 -17.49 16.12 -19.68
C ARG A 67 -15.99 16.47 -19.91
N PRO A 68 -15.03 15.78 -19.28
CA PRO A 68 -13.63 16.05 -19.49
C PRO A 68 -13.20 15.65 -20.92
N THR A 69 -12.22 16.39 -21.45
CA THR A 69 -11.52 16.01 -22.67
C THR A 69 -10.27 15.19 -22.32
N ASP A 70 -9.69 14.49 -23.29
CA ASP A 70 -8.57 13.57 -23.07
C ASP A 70 -7.29 14.28 -22.59
N ASP A 71 -7.16 15.58 -22.81
CA ASP A 71 -6.01 16.37 -22.36
C ASP A 71 -6.18 16.93 -20.94
N TYR A 72 -7.35 16.74 -20.33
CA TYR A 72 -7.60 17.28 -18.99
C TYR A 72 -7.00 16.39 -17.92
N HIS A 73 -6.16 16.98 -17.07
CA HIS A 73 -5.61 16.32 -15.90
C HIS A 73 -6.39 16.72 -14.65
N GLY A 74 -6.77 15.72 -13.86
CA GLY A 74 -7.58 15.90 -12.66
C GLY A 74 -7.02 15.15 -11.47
N LYS A 75 -7.45 15.56 -10.28
CA LYS A 75 -7.12 14.89 -9.03
C LYS A 75 -8.33 14.86 -8.11
N VAL A 76 -8.61 13.70 -7.53
CA VAL A 76 -9.60 13.51 -6.47
C VAL A 76 -8.84 13.25 -5.16
N SER A 77 -8.94 14.18 -4.22
CA SER A 77 -8.38 14.02 -2.86
C SER A 77 -9.39 13.28 -1.98
N THR A 78 -8.95 12.17 -1.39
CA THR A 78 -9.78 11.27 -0.58
C THR A 78 -8.97 10.72 0.61
N ARG A 79 -9.52 9.73 1.30
CA ARG A 79 -8.87 9.02 2.39
C ARG A 79 -8.98 7.50 2.22
N CYS A 80 -8.05 6.78 2.83
CA CYS A 80 -8.07 5.33 2.91
C CYS A 80 -7.87 4.86 4.35
N HIS A 81 -8.46 3.72 4.69
CA HIS A 81 -8.27 3.03 5.94
C HIS A 81 -7.10 2.05 5.81
N VAL A 82 -6.10 2.24 6.65
CA VAL A 82 -4.91 1.38 6.75
C VAL A 82 -5.10 0.50 7.98
N TYR A 83 -5.33 -0.78 7.76
CA TYR A 83 -5.57 -1.78 8.82
C TYR A 83 -4.27 -2.45 9.23
N PHE A 84 -4.05 -2.55 10.54
CA PHE A 84 -2.89 -3.19 11.14
C PHE A 84 -3.26 -4.53 11.77
N ASN A 85 -4.49 -4.64 12.25
CA ASN A 85 -5.16 -5.90 12.56
C ASN A 85 -6.66 -5.76 12.21
N LYS A 86 -7.52 -6.66 12.71
CA LYS A 86 -8.96 -6.66 12.39
C LYS A 86 -9.68 -5.40 12.88
N ASP A 87 -9.30 -4.87 14.04
CA ASP A 87 -10.02 -3.82 14.78
C ASP A 87 -9.20 -2.52 14.94
N ASP A 88 -7.91 -2.53 14.61
CA ASP A 88 -7.01 -1.37 14.64
C ASP A 88 -6.72 -0.89 13.22
N TYR A 89 -7.25 0.29 12.90
CA TYR A 89 -6.99 0.99 11.66
C TYR A 89 -6.76 2.47 11.91
N GLU A 90 -6.07 3.10 10.96
CA GLU A 90 -5.89 4.54 10.91
C GLU A 90 -6.24 5.05 9.52
N THR A 91 -6.63 6.31 9.43
CA THR A 91 -7.02 6.93 8.17
C THR A 91 -5.88 7.79 7.62
N TYR A 92 -5.58 7.59 6.34
CA TYR A 92 -4.50 8.27 5.62
C TYR A 92 -5.04 9.00 4.40
N ALA A 93 -4.35 10.08 4.00
CA ALA A 93 -4.69 10.80 2.78
C ALA A 93 -4.35 9.95 1.56
N CYS A 94 -5.22 10.02 0.55
CA CYS A 94 -5.10 9.30 -0.69
C CYS A 94 -5.49 10.25 -1.82
N GLU A 95 -4.78 10.18 -2.94
CA GLU A 95 -5.04 10.98 -4.13
C GLU A 95 -5.22 10.06 -5.33
N ILE A 96 -6.28 10.31 -6.10
CA ILE A 96 -6.58 9.57 -7.34
C ILE A 96 -6.37 10.54 -8.49
N TYR A 97 -5.47 10.20 -9.40
CA TYR A 97 -5.11 11.03 -10.55
C TYR A 97 -5.82 10.55 -11.80
N LEU A 98 -6.33 11.50 -12.56
CA LEU A 98 -7.11 11.27 -13.77
C LEU A 98 -6.51 12.00 -14.97
N LYS A 99 -6.68 11.40 -16.15
CA LYS A 99 -6.50 12.04 -17.46
C LYS A 99 -7.75 11.79 -18.28
N GLY A 100 -8.53 12.82 -18.56
CA GLY A 100 -9.88 12.68 -19.11
C GLY A 100 -10.76 11.84 -18.19
N PHE A 101 -11.33 10.76 -18.74
CA PHE A 101 -12.07 9.75 -17.98
C PHE A 101 -11.20 8.63 -17.39
N LEU A 102 -9.91 8.58 -17.70
CA LEU A 102 -9.04 7.49 -17.28
C LEU A 102 -8.46 7.76 -15.91
N ILE A 103 -8.57 6.79 -14.99
CA ILE A 103 -7.76 6.79 -13.76
C ILE A 103 -6.38 6.26 -14.11
N THR A 104 -5.36 7.06 -13.81
CA THR A 104 -3.98 6.77 -14.21
C THR A 104 -3.10 6.35 -13.05
N LYS A 105 -3.33 6.95 -11.87
CA LYS A 105 -2.47 6.74 -10.71
C LYS A 105 -3.22 6.92 -9.42
N ILE A 106 -2.84 6.16 -8.39
CA ILE A 106 -3.28 6.36 -7.02
C ILE A 106 -2.05 6.59 -6.14
N GLU A 107 -2.06 7.63 -5.32
CA GLU A 107 -1.03 7.91 -4.33
C GLU A 107 -1.62 7.85 -2.93
N ILE A 108 -0.93 7.16 -2.03
CA ILE A 108 -1.31 7.07 -0.63
C ILE A 108 -0.17 7.67 0.20
N ASP A 109 -0.47 8.70 0.97
CA ASP A 109 0.50 9.33 1.87
C ASP A 109 0.68 8.48 3.12
N MET A 110 1.58 7.50 3.04
CA MET A 110 1.97 6.70 4.18
C MET A 110 2.86 7.54 5.11
N PRO A 111 2.87 7.26 6.42
CA PRO A 111 3.76 7.99 7.32
C PRO A 111 5.21 7.66 7.02
N LYS A 112 6.10 8.61 7.36
CA LYS A 112 7.53 8.49 7.15
C LYS A 112 8.11 7.49 8.18
N ASN A 113 9.40 7.18 8.03
CA ASN A 113 10.17 6.51 9.06
C ASN A 113 11.14 7.52 9.69
N ASN A 114 10.60 8.33 10.58
CA ASN A 114 11.19 9.42 11.33
C ASN A 114 11.11 9.03 12.80
N ARG A 115 12.27 8.64 13.34
CA ARG A 115 12.45 8.21 14.73
C ARG A 115 12.12 9.30 15.75
N LEU A 116 11.99 10.56 15.32
CA LEU A 116 11.65 11.70 16.17
C LEU A 116 10.13 11.94 16.26
N PHE A 117 9.31 11.24 15.46
CA PHE A 117 7.87 11.50 15.39
C PHE A 117 7.06 10.38 16.07
N LEU A 118 6.38 10.71 17.17
CA LEU A 118 5.63 9.77 18.01
C LEU A 118 4.61 8.89 17.24
N ARG A 119 4.00 9.45 16.18
CA ARG A 119 3.05 8.71 15.33
C ARG A 119 3.71 7.58 14.56
N GLU A 120 5.00 7.70 14.26
CA GLU A 120 5.78 6.72 13.49
C GLU A 120 6.39 5.66 14.41
N LEU A 121 6.57 5.96 15.70
CA LEU A 121 6.86 4.96 16.73
C LEU A 121 5.68 3.98 16.94
N LYS A 122 4.43 4.39 16.70
CA LYS A 122 3.27 3.49 16.79
C LYS A 122 3.36 2.33 15.79
N TYR A 123 3.92 2.57 14.61
CA TYR A 123 4.12 1.55 13.58
C TYR A 123 5.07 0.43 14.01
N ARG A 124 6.06 0.73 14.87
CA ARG A 124 7.02 -0.26 15.39
C ARG A 124 6.38 -1.23 16.40
N LYS A 125 5.30 -0.83 17.06
CA LYS A 125 4.60 -1.66 18.06
C LYS A 125 3.57 -2.61 17.45
N ARG A 126 3.12 -2.33 16.22
CA ARG A 126 2.11 -3.14 15.53
C ARG A 126 2.81 -4.33 14.84
N ARG A 127 2.97 -5.43 15.59
CA ARG A 127 3.54 -6.69 15.09
C ARG A 127 2.57 -7.36 14.12
N LYS A 128 3.06 -7.84 12.97
CA LYS A 128 2.35 -8.92 12.27
C LYS A 128 2.64 -10.20 13.05
N TYR A 129 1.60 -10.88 13.48
CA TYR A 129 1.73 -12.29 13.83
C TYR A 129 1.98 -13.05 12.54
N GLN A 130 3.06 -13.84 12.52
CA GLN A 130 3.34 -15.04 11.71
C GLN A 130 4.80 -15.07 11.24
N GLU A 131 5.38 -16.27 11.29
CA GLU A 131 6.68 -16.68 10.74
C GLU A 131 6.67 -16.64 9.20
N THR A 132 6.25 -15.49 8.63
CA THR A 132 6.22 -15.26 7.20
C THR A 132 7.39 -14.37 6.82
N CYS A 133 8.03 -14.69 5.69
CA CYS A 133 9.11 -13.86 5.22
C CYS A 133 8.56 -12.48 4.85
N CYS A 134 9.14 -11.44 5.41
CA CYS A 134 8.66 -10.09 5.25
C CYS A 134 9.01 -9.47 3.86
N ILE A 135 9.69 -10.25 3.00
CA ILE A 135 10.04 -9.90 1.60
C ILE A 135 9.12 -10.61 0.62
N CYS A 136 9.12 -11.95 0.61
CA CYS A 136 8.29 -12.73 -0.32
C CYS A 136 6.86 -12.93 0.17
N PHE A 137 6.60 -12.77 1.47
CA PHE A 137 5.32 -13.02 2.13
C PHE A 137 4.89 -14.49 2.16
N ASP A 138 5.81 -15.42 1.93
CA ASP A 138 5.57 -16.86 2.05
C ASP A 138 5.83 -17.35 3.48
N GLU A 139 5.07 -18.36 3.90
CA GLU A 139 5.41 -19.20 5.05
C GLU A 139 6.56 -20.14 4.66
N ARG A 140 7.62 -20.15 5.47
CA ARG A 140 8.88 -20.82 5.18
C ARG A 140 9.38 -21.44 6.48
N SER A 141 10.00 -22.61 6.42
CA SER A 141 10.61 -23.24 7.61
C SER A 141 11.94 -22.57 7.99
N ASP A 142 12.57 -21.87 7.05
CA ASP A 142 13.88 -21.23 7.15
C ASP A 142 13.78 -19.71 7.44
N ILE A 143 12.92 -19.33 8.39
CA ILE A 143 12.72 -17.93 8.77
C ILE A 143 13.76 -17.47 9.78
N ILE A 144 14.44 -16.36 9.47
CA ILE A 144 15.49 -15.75 10.29
C ILE A 144 15.02 -14.38 10.77
N ASN A 145 15.12 -14.10 12.07
CA ASN A 145 14.94 -12.74 12.57
C ASN A 145 16.22 -11.93 12.29
N VAL A 146 16.16 -10.95 11.39
CA VAL A 146 17.34 -10.20 10.95
C VAL A 146 17.86 -9.17 11.96
N HIS A 147 17.24 -9.10 13.13
CA HIS A 147 17.85 -8.47 14.29
C HIS A 147 17.71 -9.39 15.49
N GLU A 148 18.74 -9.43 16.33
CA GLU A 148 18.72 -10.06 17.65
C GLU A 148 17.84 -9.28 18.66
N ASN A 149 16.62 -8.92 18.27
CA ASN A 149 15.72 -8.14 19.11
C ASN A 149 14.28 -8.64 19.03
N HIS A 150 13.46 -8.11 19.94
CA HIS A 150 12.04 -8.48 20.05
C HIS A 150 11.15 -7.94 18.92
N TYR A 151 11.71 -7.32 17.87
CA TYR A 151 10.90 -6.71 16.81
C TYR A 151 10.47 -7.72 15.73
N HIS A 152 10.94 -8.97 15.78
CA HIS A 152 10.48 -10.08 14.91
C HIS A 152 10.54 -9.73 13.41
N HIS A 153 11.70 -9.24 12.97
CA HIS A 153 11.94 -8.87 11.58
C HIS A 153 12.34 -10.11 10.77
N PHE A 154 11.34 -10.90 10.43
CA PHE A 154 11.53 -12.23 9.84
C PHE A 154 11.77 -12.20 8.32
N VAL A 155 12.84 -12.83 7.86
CA VAL A 155 13.19 -12.96 6.43
C VAL A 155 13.61 -14.42 6.18
N CYS A 156 13.18 -15.04 5.07
CA CYS A 156 13.66 -16.39 4.73
C CYS A 156 15.11 -16.36 4.23
N ALA A 157 15.79 -17.52 4.25
CA ALA A 157 17.19 -17.63 3.84
C ALA A 157 17.39 -17.20 2.37
N ASP A 158 16.43 -17.45 1.49
CA ASP A 158 16.52 -17.01 0.09
C ASP A 158 16.50 -15.47 -0.02
N CYS A 159 15.63 -14.82 0.75
CA CYS A 159 15.44 -13.37 0.65
C CYS A 159 16.53 -12.59 1.39
N ILE A 160 17.12 -13.14 2.46
CA ILE A 160 18.16 -12.44 3.23
C ILE A 160 19.44 -12.23 2.41
N LEU A 161 19.77 -13.16 1.51
CA LEU A 161 20.94 -13.07 0.63
C LEU A 161 20.82 -11.93 -0.42
N ASN A 162 19.63 -11.37 -0.61
CA ASN A 162 19.34 -10.36 -1.61
C ASN A 162 19.15 -8.95 -1.02
N ILE A 163 19.51 -8.74 0.25
CA ILE A 163 19.31 -7.47 0.95
C ILE A 163 20.55 -7.04 1.75
N ASP A 164 20.83 -5.73 1.76
CA ASP A 164 21.94 -5.16 2.56
C ASP A 164 21.45 -4.54 3.88
N LYS A 165 20.15 -4.27 3.99
CA LYS A 165 19.52 -3.60 5.13
C LYS A 165 18.20 -4.26 5.46
N CYS A 166 17.80 -4.16 6.73
CA CYS A 166 16.52 -4.71 7.15
C CYS A 166 15.37 -4.09 6.33
N PRO A 167 14.52 -4.91 5.68
CA PRO A 167 13.41 -4.41 4.89
C PRO A 167 12.34 -3.71 5.75
N ILE A 168 12.35 -3.90 7.07
CA ILE A 168 11.37 -3.29 7.98
C ILE A 168 11.87 -1.94 8.51
N CYS A 169 13.01 -1.93 9.21
CA CYS A 169 13.50 -0.71 9.89
C CYS A 169 14.66 -0.01 9.17
N ARG A 170 15.23 -0.60 8.12
CA ARG A 170 16.40 -0.09 7.36
C ARG A 170 17.69 0.03 8.16
N GLU A 171 17.73 -0.54 9.36
CA GLU A 171 18.97 -0.72 10.11
C GLU A 171 19.83 -1.80 9.42
N ASN A 172 21.13 -1.76 9.68
CA ASN A 172 22.03 -2.81 9.20
C ASN A 172 21.57 -4.15 9.77
N LEU A 173 21.76 -5.20 8.97
CA LEU A 173 21.60 -6.57 9.42
C LEU A 173 22.68 -6.84 10.47
N VAL A 174 22.32 -7.52 11.55
CA VAL A 174 23.26 -7.94 12.62
C VAL A 174 23.53 -9.42 12.44
#